data_AF-A0A0F4Z7H9-F1
#
_entry.id   AF-A0A0F4Z7H9-F1
#
_cell.length_a   1.000
_cell.length_b   1.000
_cell.length_c   1.000
_cell.angle_alpha   90.00
_cell.angle_beta   90.00
_cell.angle_gamma   90.00
#
_symmetry.space_group_name_H-M   'P 1'
#
loop_
_entity.id
_entity.type
_entity.pdbx_description
1 polymer ?
#
loop_
_entity_poly.entity_id
_entity_poly.type
_entity_poly.pdbx_seq_one_letter_code
_entity_poly.pdbx_strand_id
1 'polypeptide(L)'
;MKVFSLFAAFAAVAAAAELVIDPTEEYECDRPSKKGDTIHVHYTGTLLDGKKFDSSVDRGMPFSFTLGGGQVIKGWDEGLLNMCIGDKRTLTIPPEYGYGNRNMGPIPAGSTLIFTTELMGIKGVTKPDPLVPKPKASETDDSEAPKQTTTIPAESAASTESGEATVSTDLFFHDRQYPSSSSVSSTSSASAAVSSSTSS
;
A
#
# COMPACT_ATOMS: atom_id res chain seq x y z
N MET A 1 8.51 -62.89 -29.87
CA MET A 1 7.61 -61.86 -29.31
C MET A 1 8.20 -61.38 -27.98
N LYS A 2 8.75 -60.17 -27.92
CA LYS A 2 9.12 -59.49 -26.67
C LYS A 2 8.30 -58.20 -26.63
N VAL A 3 7.30 -58.17 -25.76
CA VAL A 3 6.47 -56.99 -25.51
C VAL A 3 7.28 -56.03 -24.64
N PHE A 4 7.67 -54.89 -25.21
CA PHE A 4 8.25 -53.78 -24.46
C PHE A 4 7.11 -53.02 -23.77
N SER A 5 7.00 -53.18 -22.45
CA SER A 5 6.11 -52.35 -21.63
C SER A 5 6.78 -50.99 -21.41
N LEU A 6 6.33 -49.99 -22.18
CA LEU A 6 6.64 -48.59 -21.94
C LEU A 6 5.70 -48.07 -20.84
N PHE A 7 6.14 -48.14 -19.59
CA PHE A 7 5.53 -47.35 -18.52
C PHE A 7 5.96 -45.89 -18.69
N ALA A 8 5.11 -45.09 -19.33
CA ALA A 8 5.24 -43.64 -19.32
C ALA A 8 4.97 -43.13 -17.90
N ALA A 9 6.02 -42.76 -17.17
CA ALA A 9 5.90 -41.99 -15.95
C ALA A 9 5.44 -40.57 -16.31
N PHE A 10 4.14 -40.31 -16.19
CA PHE A 10 3.62 -38.95 -16.25
C PHE A 10 3.97 -38.29 -14.92
N ALA A 11 5.09 -37.57 -14.88
CA ALA A 11 5.43 -36.75 -13.72
C ALA A 11 4.34 -35.69 -13.55
N ALA A 12 3.59 -35.78 -12.45
CA ALA A 12 2.66 -34.74 -12.05
C ALA A 12 3.49 -33.48 -11.72
N VAL A 13 3.41 -32.48 -12.58
CA VAL A 13 3.93 -31.14 -12.26
C VAL A 13 3.02 -30.58 -11.18
N ALA A 14 3.48 -30.61 -9.93
CA ALA A 14 2.86 -29.85 -8.87
C ALA A 14 3.09 -28.36 -9.19
N ALA A 15 2.03 -27.68 -9.59
CA ALA A 15 2.04 -26.22 -9.67
C ALA A 15 2.28 -25.70 -8.24
N ALA A 16 3.49 -25.23 -7.96
CA ALA A 16 3.78 -24.52 -6.73
C ALA A 16 2.96 -23.23 -6.77
N ALA A 17 1.91 -23.16 -5.95
CA ALA A 17 1.14 -21.95 -5.80
C ALA A 17 2.02 -20.93 -5.08
N GLU A 18 2.30 -19.82 -5.76
CA GLU A 18 3.13 -18.73 -5.26
C GLU A 18 2.26 -17.71 -4.52
N LEU A 19 2.86 -17.00 -3.56
CA LEU A 19 2.23 -15.85 -2.91
C LEU A 19 2.08 -14.72 -3.95
N VAL A 20 0.85 -14.31 -4.24
CA VAL A 20 0.59 -13.17 -5.14
C VAL A 20 0.34 -11.91 -4.32
N ILE A 21 1.06 -10.83 -4.65
CA ILE A 21 0.98 -9.53 -3.98
C ILE A 21 0.52 -8.50 -5.02
N ASP A 22 -0.75 -8.11 -4.96
CA ASP A 22 -1.37 -7.16 -5.89
C ASP A 22 -1.59 -5.80 -5.21
N PRO A 23 -0.73 -4.79 -5.47
CA PRO A 23 -0.95 -3.45 -4.96
C PRO A 23 -2.21 -2.83 -5.59
N THR A 24 -3.15 -2.43 -4.74
CA THR A 24 -4.43 -1.83 -5.15
C THR A 24 -4.34 -0.30 -5.15
N GLU A 25 -3.75 0.24 -4.09
CA GLU A 25 -3.42 1.65 -3.91
C GLU A 25 -2.01 1.76 -3.33
N GLU A 26 -1.12 2.47 -4.01
CA GLU A 26 0.25 2.74 -3.56
C GLU A 26 0.40 4.24 -3.26
N TYR A 27 1.12 4.54 -2.20
CA TYR A 27 1.51 5.87 -1.78
C TYR A 27 3.03 5.97 -1.76
N GLU A 28 3.55 7.18 -1.98
CA GLU A 28 4.99 7.43 -1.84
C GLU A 28 5.31 7.79 -0.39
N CYS A 29 6.38 7.21 0.15
CA CYS A 29 6.86 7.54 1.49
C CYS A 29 8.37 7.34 1.63
N ASP A 30 8.98 8.15 2.47
CA ASP A 30 10.41 8.03 2.81
C ASP A 30 10.70 6.79 3.68
N ARG A 31 9.67 6.30 4.38
CA ARG A 31 9.80 5.22 5.38
C ARG A 31 8.77 4.10 5.13
N PRO A 32 9.07 3.15 4.23
CA PRO A 32 8.23 1.97 4.00
C PRO A 32 8.38 0.94 5.13
N SER A 33 7.43 0.04 5.31
CA SER A 33 7.47 -1.03 6.31
C SER A 33 8.67 -1.96 6.12
N LYS A 34 9.31 -2.35 7.22
CA LYS A 34 10.43 -3.30 7.22
C LYS A 34 10.28 -4.37 8.29
N LYS A 35 11.02 -5.46 8.13
CA LYS A 35 11.08 -6.54 9.11
C LYS A 35 11.45 -6.00 10.51
N GLY A 36 10.70 -6.41 11.51
CA GLY A 36 10.82 -5.97 12.91
C GLY A 36 9.94 -4.78 13.28
N ASP A 37 9.31 -4.10 12.30
CA ASP A 37 8.37 -3.03 12.60
C ASP A 37 7.09 -3.59 13.25
N THR A 38 6.55 -2.89 14.25
CA THR A 38 5.17 -3.11 14.70
C THR A 38 4.24 -2.31 13.80
N ILE A 39 3.37 -3.01 13.06
CA ILE A 39 2.46 -2.39 12.11
C ILE A 39 1.00 -2.54 12.56
N HIS A 40 0.17 -1.59 12.17
CA HIS A 40 -1.27 -1.58 12.37
C HIS A 40 -1.96 -1.70 11.03
N VAL A 41 -2.75 -2.76 10.82
CA VAL A 41 -3.34 -3.08 9.52
C VAL A 41 -4.85 -3.30 9.63
N HIS A 42 -5.60 -2.67 8.74
CA HIS A 42 -6.97 -3.10 8.46
C HIS A 42 -6.97 -4.20 7.41
N TYR A 43 -7.83 -5.20 7.57
CA TYR A 43 -7.93 -6.29 6.61
C TYR A 43 -9.34 -6.85 6.52
N THR A 44 -9.61 -7.47 5.38
CA THR A 44 -10.73 -8.39 5.16
C THR A 44 -10.20 -9.66 4.51
N GLY A 45 -10.48 -10.81 5.13
CA GLY A 45 -10.10 -12.13 4.66
C GLY A 45 -11.28 -12.88 4.06
N THR A 46 -11.11 -13.39 2.85
CA THR A 46 -12.09 -14.17 2.10
C THR A 46 -11.48 -15.46 1.55
N LEU A 47 -12.31 -16.48 1.36
CA LEU A 47 -11.94 -17.69 0.62
C LEU A 47 -12.06 -17.43 -0.89
N LEU A 48 -11.52 -18.33 -1.73
CA LEU A 48 -11.62 -18.24 -3.20
C LEU A 48 -13.08 -18.20 -3.72
N ASP A 49 -14.04 -18.72 -2.96
CA ASP A 49 -15.46 -18.66 -3.27
C ASP A 49 -16.11 -17.29 -2.93
N GLY A 50 -15.30 -16.33 -2.46
CA GLY A 50 -15.74 -14.99 -2.02
C GLY A 50 -16.32 -14.96 -0.60
N LYS A 51 -16.37 -16.09 0.11
CA LYS A 51 -16.91 -16.14 1.47
C LYS A 51 -15.94 -15.45 2.43
N LYS A 52 -16.37 -14.32 2.99
CA LYS A 52 -15.68 -13.63 4.08
C LYS A 52 -15.65 -14.50 5.33
N PHE A 53 -14.45 -14.69 5.89
CA PHE A 53 -14.26 -15.42 7.14
C PHE A 53 -13.83 -14.52 8.31
N ASP A 54 -13.16 -13.40 8.02
CA ASP A 54 -12.74 -12.45 9.05
C ASP A 54 -12.55 -11.03 8.48
N SER A 55 -12.71 -10.00 9.31
CA SER A 55 -12.48 -8.59 8.98
C SER A 55 -12.18 -7.79 10.23
N SER A 56 -11.09 -7.02 10.23
CA SER A 56 -10.81 -6.07 11.31
C SER A 56 -11.57 -4.76 11.17
N VAL A 57 -12.05 -4.43 9.96
CA VAL A 57 -12.90 -3.27 9.70
C VAL A 57 -14.25 -3.43 10.39
N ASP A 58 -14.83 -4.64 10.34
CA ASP A 58 -16.11 -4.96 10.99
C ASP A 58 -16.02 -4.82 12.53
N ARG A 59 -14.82 -4.96 13.09
CA ARG A 59 -14.54 -4.76 14.52
C ARG A 59 -14.19 -3.32 14.89
N GLY A 60 -13.98 -2.45 13.90
CA GLY A 60 -13.59 -1.06 14.09
C GLY A 60 -12.20 -0.84 14.71
N MET A 61 -11.36 -1.88 14.80
CA MET A 61 -10.02 -1.78 15.39
C MET A 61 -8.96 -2.42 14.48
N PRO A 62 -7.89 -1.68 14.10
CA PRO A 62 -6.77 -2.24 13.35
C PRO A 62 -6.10 -3.39 14.10
N PHE A 63 -5.63 -4.38 13.37
CA PHE A 63 -4.86 -5.48 13.94
C PHE A 63 -3.38 -5.09 14.01
N SER A 64 -2.75 -5.34 15.17
CA SER A 64 -1.37 -4.98 15.44
C SER A 64 -0.49 -6.22 15.59
N PHE A 65 0.63 -6.26 14.89
CA PHE A 65 1.62 -7.35 15.01
C PHE A 65 3.02 -6.90 14.60
N THR A 66 4.03 -7.72 14.87
CA THR A 66 5.43 -7.47 14.45
C THR A 66 5.71 -8.13 13.11
N LEU A 67 6.08 -7.34 12.12
CA LEU A 67 6.29 -7.79 10.75
C LEU A 67 7.55 -8.66 10.62
N GLY A 68 7.42 -9.84 10.03
CA GLY A 68 8.53 -10.79 9.85
C GLY A 68 8.98 -11.44 11.16
N GLY A 69 8.15 -11.38 12.20
CA GLY A 69 8.40 -12.00 13.50
C GLY A 69 7.90 -13.45 13.61
N GLY A 70 7.26 -14.01 12.58
CA GLY A 70 6.64 -15.33 12.62
C GLY A 70 5.41 -15.41 13.52
N GLN A 71 4.80 -14.26 13.86
CA GLN A 71 3.61 -14.19 14.71
C GLN A 71 2.31 -14.41 13.92
N VAL A 72 2.37 -14.21 12.61
CA VAL A 72 1.25 -14.34 11.66
C VAL A 72 1.61 -15.36 10.58
N ILE A 73 0.67 -15.63 9.67
CA ILE A 73 0.92 -16.52 8.53
C ILE A 73 2.06 -15.98 7.66
N LYS A 74 2.83 -16.87 7.02
CA LYS A 74 4.01 -16.50 6.22
C LYS A 74 3.69 -15.51 5.11
N GLY A 75 2.52 -15.67 4.48
CA GLY A 75 2.06 -14.76 3.43
C GLY A 75 1.90 -13.32 3.90
N TRP A 76 1.63 -13.08 5.18
CA TRP A 76 1.60 -11.72 5.73
C TRP A 76 3.00 -11.21 6.05
N ASP A 77 3.85 -12.06 6.63
CA ASP A 77 5.24 -11.68 6.95
C ASP A 77 6.05 -11.28 5.72
N GLU A 78 5.81 -11.94 4.58
CA GLU A 78 6.45 -11.64 3.31
C GLU A 78 5.65 -10.61 2.50
N GLY A 79 4.33 -10.77 2.47
CA GLY A 79 3.42 -9.96 1.66
C GLY A 79 3.16 -8.57 2.21
N LEU A 80 3.54 -8.24 3.46
CA LEU A 80 3.34 -6.91 4.07
C LEU A 80 4.62 -6.05 4.20
N LEU A 81 5.71 -6.48 3.56
CA LEU A 81 6.97 -5.70 3.46
C LEU A 81 6.87 -4.56 2.44
N ASN A 82 7.73 -3.55 2.61
CA ASN A 82 7.91 -2.40 1.71
C ASN A 82 6.62 -1.61 1.43
N MET A 83 5.81 -1.41 2.45
CA MET A 83 4.51 -0.75 2.36
C MET A 83 4.55 0.64 2.99
N CYS A 84 3.97 1.62 2.33
CA CYS A 84 3.76 2.95 2.89
C CYS A 84 2.47 3.02 3.72
N ILE A 85 2.44 3.93 4.70
CA ILE A 85 1.24 4.16 5.50
C ILE A 85 0.15 4.69 4.56
N GLY A 86 -1.00 4.04 4.52
CA GLY A 86 -2.11 4.31 3.59
C GLY A 86 -2.22 3.31 2.45
N ASP A 87 -1.15 2.58 2.13
CA ASP A 87 -1.16 1.59 1.04
C ASP A 87 -2.25 0.54 1.25
N LYS A 88 -2.85 0.13 0.13
CA LYS A 88 -3.77 -0.99 0.07
C LYS A 88 -3.27 -2.03 -0.91
N ARG A 89 -3.33 -3.30 -0.51
CA ARG A 89 -3.00 -4.42 -1.40
C ARG A 89 -3.83 -5.65 -1.11
N THR A 90 -4.01 -6.44 -2.16
CA THR A 90 -4.63 -7.76 -2.10
C THR A 90 -3.54 -8.82 -2.11
N LEU A 91 -3.59 -9.74 -1.15
CA LEU A 91 -2.70 -10.87 -1.04
C LEU A 91 -3.48 -12.14 -1.37
N THR A 92 -3.05 -12.88 -2.39
CA THR A 92 -3.55 -14.25 -2.63
C THR A 92 -2.55 -15.22 -2.03
N ILE A 93 -2.95 -15.83 -0.92
CA ILE A 93 -2.08 -16.64 -0.06
C ILE A 93 -2.45 -18.11 -0.23
N PRO A 94 -1.62 -18.90 -0.92
CA PRO A 94 -1.82 -20.34 -1.02
C PRO A 94 -1.59 -21.03 0.34
N PRO A 95 -2.10 -22.26 0.53
CA PRO A 95 -2.08 -22.92 1.83
C PRO A 95 -0.67 -23.03 2.44
N GLU A 96 0.37 -23.20 1.63
CA GLU A 96 1.78 -23.28 2.08
C GLU A 96 2.27 -22.02 2.80
N TYR A 97 1.71 -20.87 2.42
CA TYR A 97 1.98 -19.56 3.03
C TYR A 97 0.92 -19.15 4.05
N GLY A 98 -0.19 -19.89 4.13
CA GLY A 98 -1.31 -19.70 5.05
C GLY A 98 -1.32 -20.72 6.19
N TYR A 99 -2.42 -21.49 6.28
CA TYR A 99 -2.66 -22.48 7.34
C TYR A 99 -2.33 -23.93 6.95
N GLY A 100 -1.87 -24.17 5.71
CA GLY A 100 -1.53 -25.48 5.19
C GLY A 100 -2.71 -26.45 5.23
N ASN A 101 -2.43 -27.70 5.61
CA ASN A 101 -3.43 -28.77 5.71
C ASN A 101 -4.21 -28.76 7.05
N ARG A 102 -4.23 -27.64 7.78
CA ARG A 102 -4.92 -27.52 9.06
C ARG A 102 -6.26 -26.80 8.88
N ASN A 103 -7.30 -27.30 9.51
CA ASN A 103 -8.57 -26.58 9.63
C ASN A 103 -8.43 -25.48 10.68
N MET A 104 -8.91 -24.28 10.39
CA MET A 104 -8.85 -23.13 11.30
C MET A 104 -10.20 -22.41 11.34
N GLY A 105 -11.02 -22.73 12.34
CA GLY A 105 -12.37 -22.16 12.48
C GLY A 105 -13.19 -22.36 11.20
N PRO A 106 -13.63 -21.27 10.52
CA PRO A 106 -14.37 -21.35 9.26
C PRO A 106 -13.52 -21.67 8.02
N ILE A 107 -12.19 -21.79 8.15
CA ILE A 107 -11.25 -22.01 7.05
C ILE A 107 -10.93 -23.51 6.93
N PRO A 108 -11.31 -24.17 5.81
CA PRO A 108 -10.95 -25.56 5.55
C PRO A 108 -9.44 -25.75 5.32
N ALA A 109 -8.94 -26.95 5.61
CA ALA A 109 -7.58 -27.38 5.26
C ALA A 109 -7.31 -27.25 3.76
N GLY A 110 -6.11 -26.79 3.39
CA GLY A 110 -5.69 -26.63 1.99
C GLY A 110 -6.31 -25.43 1.28
N SER A 111 -6.97 -24.52 2.00
CA SER A 111 -7.61 -23.35 1.40
C SER A 111 -6.59 -22.30 0.97
N THR A 112 -6.83 -21.70 -0.20
CA THR A 112 -6.21 -20.43 -0.61
C THR A 112 -7.02 -19.28 -0.05
N LEU A 113 -6.33 -18.28 0.49
CA LEU A 113 -6.93 -17.14 1.18
C LEU A 113 -6.69 -15.87 0.37
N ILE A 114 -7.70 -15.02 0.26
CA ILE A 114 -7.58 -13.69 -0.32
C ILE A 114 -7.72 -12.68 0.81
N PHE A 115 -6.69 -11.86 1.02
CA PHE A 115 -6.69 -10.78 2.00
C PHE A 115 -6.58 -9.43 1.33
N THR A 116 -7.58 -8.58 1.50
CA THR A 116 -7.47 -7.15 1.19
C THR A 116 -6.96 -6.46 2.44
N THR A 117 -5.84 -5.76 2.36
CA THR A 117 -5.14 -5.15 3.50
C THR A 117 -4.88 -3.67 3.27
N GLU A 118 -4.93 -2.88 4.34
CA GLU A 118 -4.61 -1.44 4.37
C GLU A 118 -3.66 -1.15 5.54
N LEU A 119 -2.50 -0.55 5.26
CA LEU A 119 -1.54 -0.19 6.30
C LEU A 119 -1.96 1.12 6.98
N MET A 120 -2.45 1.04 8.21
CA MET A 120 -2.93 2.20 8.98
C MET A 120 -1.80 2.97 9.65
N GLY A 121 -0.70 2.29 10.01
CA GLY A 121 0.43 2.95 10.66
C GLY A 121 1.57 2.00 11.03
N ILE A 122 2.72 2.59 11.31
CA ILE A 122 3.92 1.91 11.82
C ILE A 122 4.27 2.55 13.17
N LYS A 123 4.47 1.74 14.21
CA LYS A 123 4.81 2.24 15.54
C LYS A 123 6.10 3.08 15.49
N GLY A 124 6.02 4.32 15.95
CA GLY A 124 7.16 5.26 15.97
C GLY A 124 7.39 6.01 14.65
N VAL A 125 6.50 5.85 13.66
CA VAL A 125 6.48 6.64 12.43
C VAL A 125 5.22 7.51 12.45
N THR A 126 5.38 8.82 12.31
CA THR A 126 4.26 9.76 12.16
C THR A 126 3.65 9.60 10.77
N LYS A 127 2.33 9.43 10.68
CA LYS A 127 1.61 9.40 9.39
C LYS A 127 1.78 10.76 8.71
N PRO A 128 2.35 10.82 7.48
CA PRO A 128 2.44 12.08 6.76
C PRO A 128 1.03 12.53 6.33
N ASP A 129 0.78 13.83 6.45
CA ASP A 129 -0.44 14.47 5.97
C ASP A 129 -0.01 15.56 4.95
N PRO A 130 -0.46 15.52 3.68
CA PRO A 130 -1.43 14.61 3.07
C PRO A 130 -0.77 13.34 2.51
N LEU A 131 -1.49 12.21 2.56
CA LEU A 131 -1.14 11.03 1.78
C LEU A 131 -1.28 11.38 0.30
N VAL A 132 -0.17 11.45 -0.43
CA VAL A 132 -0.18 11.66 -1.89
C VAL A 132 -0.28 10.29 -2.55
N PRO A 133 -1.44 9.91 -3.13
CA PRO A 133 -1.53 8.67 -3.88
C PRO A 133 -0.58 8.77 -5.06
N LYS A 134 0.21 7.72 -5.29
CA LYS A 134 1.03 7.62 -6.50
C LYS A 134 0.05 7.66 -7.69
N PRO A 135 0.19 8.60 -8.63
CA PRO A 135 -0.75 8.72 -9.74
C PRO A 135 -0.73 7.42 -10.55
N LYS A 136 -1.72 6.56 -10.32
CA LYS A 136 -2.09 5.48 -11.21
C LYS A 136 -2.38 6.17 -12.54
N ALA A 137 -1.65 5.82 -13.60
CA ALA A 137 -1.85 6.39 -14.91
C ALA A 137 -3.34 6.36 -15.25
N SER A 138 -3.95 7.56 -15.18
CA SER A 138 -5.24 7.98 -15.72
C SER A 138 -6.12 6.83 -16.20
N GLU A 139 -7.03 6.38 -15.36
CA GLU A 139 -8.33 5.94 -15.85
C GLU A 139 -8.97 7.16 -16.53
N THR A 140 -8.80 7.24 -17.85
CA THR A 140 -9.67 8.03 -18.73
C THR A 140 -11.07 7.45 -18.57
N ASP A 141 -11.82 8.09 -17.69
CA ASP A 141 -13.26 8.09 -17.58
C ASP A 141 -13.85 8.56 -18.93
N ASP A 142 -14.24 7.62 -19.78
CA ASP A 142 -15.09 7.88 -20.95
C ASP A 142 -16.13 6.75 -21.05
N SER A 143 -17.15 6.85 -20.20
CA SER A 143 -18.45 6.21 -20.44
C SER A 143 -19.58 7.12 -19.96
N GLU A 144 -19.61 8.34 -20.50
CA GLU A 144 -20.87 9.05 -20.74
C GLU A 144 -21.35 8.64 -22.14
N ALA A 145 -22.29 7.70 -22.20
CA ALA A 145 -23.03 7.42 -23.42
C ALA A 145 -24.18 8.43 -23.57
N PRO A 146 -24.26 9.18 -24.68
CA PRO A 146 -25.54 9.45 -25.31
C PRO A 146 -25.60 8.84 -26.71
N LYS A 147 -26.62 8.01 -26.92
CA LYS A 147 -27.06 7.55 -28.23
C LYS A 147 -27.57 8.72 -29.09
N GLN A 148 -27.44 8.52 -30.41
CA GLN A 148 -28.05 9.20 -31.55
C GLN A 148 -27.42 10.52 -32.00
N THR A 149 -27.31 10.86 -33.30
CA THR A 149 -27.44 10.20 -34.61
C THR A 149 -27.32 11.36 -35.61
N THR A 150 -26.60 11.14 -36.72
CA THR A 150 -26.76 11.86 -38.01
C THR A 150 -26.28 13.33 -38.08
N THR A 151 -25.20 13.59 -38.82
CA THR A 151 -25.22 14.07 -40.23
C THR A 151 -23.79 14.48 -40.66
N ILE A 152 -23.35 13.94 -41.81
CA ILE A 152 -22.12 14.23 -42.58
C ILE A 152 -22.53 15.19 -43.73
N PRO A 153 -21.65 15.94 -44.46
CA PRO A 153 -20.36 16.60 -44.17
C PRO A 153 -20.30 18.07 -44.70
N ALA A 154 -19.10 18.64 -44.62
CA ALA A 154 -18.47 19.56 -45.59
C ALA A 154 -18.93 21.03 -45.59
N GLU A 155 -17.99 21.95 -45.44
CA GLU A 155 -17.45 22.70 -46.58
C GLU A 155 -16.37 23.73 -46.14
N SER A 156 -15.21 23.63 -46.80
CA SER A 156 -14.32 24.68 -47.32
C SER A 156 -13.74 25.84 -46.48
N ALA A 157 -12.44 26.03 -46.77
CA ALA A 157 -11.64 27.27 -46.86
C ALA A 157 -10.55 27.37 -45.77
N ALA A 158 -9.27 27.10 -46.10
CA ALA A 158 -8.28 28.02 -46.73
C ALA A 158 -7.93 29.18 -45.76
N SER A 159 -6.70 29.51 -45.38
CA SER A 159 -5.43 29.65 -46.12
C SER A 159 -4.29 29.97 -45.11
N THR A 160 -3.04 29.70 -45.50
CA THR A 160 -1.77 30.49 -45.38
C THR A 160 -1.61 31.45 -44.17
N GLU A 161 -0.48 31.56 -43.45
CA GLU A 161 0.85 31.99 -43.92
C GLU A 161 1.83 32.14 -42.72
N SER A 162 3.11 32.18 -43.07
CA SER A 162 4.34 32.37 -42.29
C SER A 162 4.40 33.46 -41.21
N GLY A 163 5.30 33.29 -40.25
CA GLY A 163 5.78 34.37 -39.37
C GLY A 163 6.95 33.94 -38.50
N GLU A 164 8.16 34.14 -39.01
CA GLU A 164 9.42 34.11 -38.27
C GLU A 164 9.58 35.41 -37.45
N ALA A 165 10.39 35.33 -36.38
CA ALA A 165 11.27 36.38 -35.84
C ALA A 165 11.05 36.84 -34.38
N THR A 166 12.06 36.48 -33.58
CA THR A 166 12.90 37.35 -32.73
C THR A 166 12.38 37.94 -31.41
N VAL A 167 13.13 37.57 -30.36
CA VAL A 167 13.76 38.44 -29.35
C VAL A 167 12.84 39.36 -28.54
N SER A 168 12.74 39.06 -27.24
CA SER A 168 12.99 40.11 -26.25
C SER A 168 13.63 39.49 -25.01
N THR A 169 14.94 39.75 -24.90
CA THR A 169 15.64 39.83 -23.63
C THR A 169 14.94 40.87 -22.78
N ASP A 170 14.56 40.55 -21.55
CA ASP A 170 14.59 41.59 -20.51
C ASP A 170 14.92 40.99 -19.15
N LEU A 171 16.04 41.48 -18.64
CA LEU A 171 16.63 41.24 -17.34
C LEU A 171 15.99 42.22 -16.36
N PHE A 172 15.23 41.74 -15.38
CA PHE A 172 14.99 42.46 -14.13
C PHE A 172 14.94 41.42 -13.00
N PHE A 173 16.02 41.19 -12.27
CA PHE A 173 16.47 42.00 -11.14
C PHE A 173 15.35 42.13 -10.10
N HIS A 174 15.40 41.33 -9.03
CA HIS A 174 15.30 41.81 -7.64
C HIS A 174 15.62 40.68 -6.65
N ASP A 175 16.83 40.80 -6.12
CA ASP A 175 17.29 40.29 -4.84
C ASP A 175 16.29 40.65 -3.71
N ARG A 176 15.89 39.66 -2.91
CA ARG A 176 15.37 39.89 -1.56
C ARG A 176 15.81 38.77 -0.61
N GLN A 177 16.99 38.99 -0.04
CA GLN A 177 17.26 38.98 1.39
C GLN A 177 16.10 38.51 2.29
N TYR A 178 16.26 37.33 2.90
CA TYR A 178 15.48 36.88 4.07
C TYR A 178 16.09 37.46 5.36
N PRO A 179 15.34 38.17 6.22
CA PRO A 179 15.83 38.56 7.53
C PRO A 179 15.59 37.48 8.59
N SER A 180 16.62 37.30 9.41
CA SER A 180 16.66 36.60 10.69
C SER A 180 16.06 37.43 11.84
N SER A 181 15.30 36.81 12.75
CA SER A 181 15.05 37.32 14.11
C SER A 181 14.72 36.13 15.04
N SER A 182 15.64 35.72 15.94
CA SER A 182 15.67 36.05 17.39
C SER A 182 14.46 35.50 18.17
N SER A 183 14.63 34.44 18.97
CA SER A 183 15.06 34.44 20.39
C SER A 183 13.87 34.24 21.33
N VAL A 184 13.80 33.09 22.00
CA VAL A 184 13.11 32.95 23.29
C VAL A 184 13.95 32.12 24.25
N SER A 185 14.49 32.81 25.25
CA SER A 185 15.13 32.24 26.42
C SER A 185 14.06 31.71 27.36
N SER A 186 14.28 30.53 27.95
CA SER A 186 13.54 30.08 29.12
C SER A 186 14.50 29.38 30.07
N THR A 187 15.12 30.19 30.92
CA THR A 187 15.77 29.78 32.16
C THR A 187 14.71 29.78 33.26
N SER A 188 14.50 28.65 33.92
CA SER A 188 13.86 28.61 35.23
C SER A 188 14.67 27.73 36.18
N SER A 189 14.77 28.26 37.39
CA SER A 189 15.87 28.12 38.32
C SER A 189 15.80 26.85 39.18
N ALA A 190 16.98 26.46 39.67
CA ALA A 190 17.21 25.45 40.69
C ALA A 190 16.98 25.99 42.12
N SER A 191 17.01 25.06 43.08
CA SER A 191 17.16 25.18 44.56
C SER A 191 15.85 24.84 45.31
N ALA A 192 15.82 24.09 46.42
CA ALA A 192 16.83 23.56 47.32
C ALA A 192 16.27 22.34 48.09
N ALA A 193 17.19 21.53 48.64
CA ALA A 193 16.91 20.52 49.65
C ALA A 193 16.62 21.14 51.04
N VAL A 194 15.80 20.48 51.86
CA VAL A 194 15.94 20.48 53.32
C VAL A 194 15.23 19.27 53.94
N SER A 195 15.80 18.84 55.06
CA SER A 195 15.77 17.55 55.73
C SER A 195 14.55 17.25 56.62
N SER A 196 14.40 15.94 56.94
CA SER A 196 14.06 15.35 58.26
C SER A 196 12.84 15.83 59.08
N SER A 197 12.00 14.88 59.55
CA SER A 197 11.80 14.51 60.99
C SER A 197 10.39 13.98 61.32
N THR A 198 10.34 12.78 61.94
CA THR A 198 9.53 12.33 63.10
C THR A 198 7.98 12.40 63.16
N SER A 199 7.42 11.21 63.47
CA SER A 199 6.36 10.86 64.45
C SER A 199 4.94 11.45 64.35
N SER A 200 3.95 10.58 64.17
CA SER A 200 3.10 10.03 65.25
C SER A 200 2.21 8.91 64.76
#